data_AF-A0A9E2EFT4-F1
#
_entry.id   AF-A0A9E2EFT4-F1
#
_cell.length_a   1.000
_cell.length_b   1.000
_cell.length_c   1.000
_cell.angle_alpha   90.00
_cell.angle_beta   90.00
_cell.angle_gamma   90.00
#
_symmetry.space_group_name_H-M   'P 1'
#
loop_
_entity.id
_entity.type
_entity.pdbx_description
1 polymer ?
#
loop_
_entity_poly.entity_id
_entity_poly.type
_entity_poly.pdbx_seq_one_letter_code
_entity_poly.pdbx_strand_id
1 'polypeptide(L)'
;MKFRLIAIIVLALLVCVPAAADTRYRPFVLASVNETELSGQVANTRAALERAGYTIVGQYQPLESAVVIVATSEALKDVASASDRGAYAAALRIGVTERDGKTEVAYVNPLYLQHAYRLEADMQGVADDLAATLGAEESYGSEKGLTAKKLRKYNYMISMQKFDDPSELGGFDSFEAAASAVEQGLARPGDALSRVYRIDLPGEQALFGVAMKATGASEDEKDIDEAFQMSIVDFEGHSKIAYFPYEILVNGTQVEALHMRFRMAVHFPDLSMMGAHGFTKLMSSPGAIEDALEALVKSP
;
A
#
# COMPACT_ATOMS: atom_id res chain seq x y z
N MET A 1 11.50 37.24 76.96
CA MET A 1 11.65 36.13 76.00
C MET A 1 10.78 36.42 74.78
N LYS A 2 11.37 36.65 73.60
CA LYS A 2 10.64 36.89 72.34
C LYS A 2 10.82 35.66 71.43
N PHE A 3 9.73 34.98 71.12
CA PHE A 3 9.68 33.85 70.19
C PHE A 3 9.91 34.35 68.75
N ARG A 4 10.82 33.72 68.00
CA ARG A 4 10.99 33.93 66.55
C ARG A 4 10.21 32.85 65.80
N LEU A 5 9.24 33.27 65.00
CA LEU A 5 8.53 32.43 64.03
C LEU A 5 9.43 32.27 62.79
N ILE A 6 9.74 31.04 62.38
CA ILE A 6 10.36 30.74 61.09
C ILE A 6 9.25 30.19 60.19
N ALA A 7 8.88 30.94 59.16
CA ALA A 7 7.97 30.49 58.11
C ALA A 7 8.79 29.78 57.02
N ILE A 8 8.54 28.49 56.82
CA ILE A 8 9.10 27.71 55.72
C ILE A 8 8.08 27.74 54.58
N ILE A 9 8.41 28.43 53.49
CA ILE A 9 7.66 28.40 52.24
C ILE A 9 8.20 27.20 51.44
N VAL A 10 7.39 26.17 51.28
CA VAL A 10 7.67 25.04 50.39
C VAL A 10 7.18 25.41 49.00
N LEU A 11 8.10 25.71 48.09
CA LEU A 11 7.82 25.95 46.67
C LEU A 11 7.71 24.59 45.96
N ALA A 12 6.49 24.16 45.65
CA ALA A 12 6.24 22.98 44.84
C ALA A 12 6.58 23.28 43.36
N LEU A 13 7.71 22.76 42.89
CA LEU A 13 8.06 22.74 41.47
C LEU A 13 7.13 21.75 40.74
N LEU A 14 6.12 22.27 40.02
CA LEU A 14 5.41 21.50 39.01
C LEU A 14 6.37 21.22 37.85
N VAL A 15 6.91 20.00 37.79
CA VAL A 15 7.58 19.50 36.59
C VAL A 15 6.49 19.14 35.59
N CYS A 16 6.24 20.03 34.64
CA CYS A 16 5.42 19.71 33.47
C CYS A 16 6.23 18.78 32.57
N VAL A 17 5.99 17.47 32.66
CA VAL A 17 6.55 16.51 31.71
C VAL A 17 5.83 16.76 30.38
N PRO A 18 6.54 17.15 29.29
CA PRO A 18 5.90 17.28 28.00
C PRO A 18 5.36 15.92 27.59
N ALA A 19 4.04 15.83 27.37
CA ALA A 19 3.45 14.65 26.77
C ALA A 19 4.09 14.45 25.39
N ALA A 20 4.76 13.32 25.17
CA ALA A 20 5.28 12.97 23.86
C ALA A 20 4.10 13.00 22.87
N ALA A 21 4.21 13.81 21.82
CA ALA A 21 3.24 13.79 20.74
C ALA A 21 3.30 12.42 20.06
N ASP A 22 2.18 11.72 19.97
CA ASP A 22 2.10 10.45 19.24
C ASP A 22 2.58 10.68 17.79
N THR A 23 3.57 9.89 17.35
CA THR A 23 4.04 9.89 15.96
C THR A 23 2.86 9.66 15.02
N ARG A 24 2.78 10.49 13.98
CA ARG A 24 1.72 10.44 12.95
C ARG A 24 2.34 10.07 11.62
N TYR A 25 1.86 8.97 11.06
CA TYR A 25 2.29 8.43 9.78
C TYR A 25 1.32 8.85 8.68
N ARG A 26 1.82 8.93 7.45
CA ARG A 26 1.02 9.17 6.26
C ARG A 26 1.27 8.07 5.23
N PRO A 27 0.29 7.78 4.34
CA PRO A 27 0.35 6.59 3.49
C PRO A 27 1.52 6.56 2.50
N PHE A 28 1.98 7.71 2.04
CA PHE A 28 3.01 7.82 1.01
C PHE A 28 4.18 8.70 1.45
N VAL A 29 5.32 8.52 0.79
CA VAL A 29 6.50 9.37 0.89
C VAL A 29 6.90 9.81 -0.51
N LEU A 30 7.00 11.12 -0.72
CA LEU A 30 7.62 11.73 -1.88
C LEU A 30 9.13 11.57 -1.69
N ALA A 31 9.76 10.84 -2.59
CA ALA A 31 11.18 10.56 -2.53
C ALA A 31 11.99 11.70 -3.15
N SER A 32 11.56 12.17 -4.33
CA SER A 32 12.20 13.27 -5.06
C SER A 32 11.30 13.84 -6.17
N VAL A 33 11.59 15.08 -6.57
CA VAL A 33 11.05 15.71 -7.79
C VAL A 33 12.19 16.01 -8.75
N ASN A 34 12.06 15.57 -10.00
CA ASN A 34 13.14 15.55 -10.98
C ASN A 34 12.75 16.24 -12.29
N GLU A 35 13.73 16.84 -12.97
CA GLU A 35 13.58 17.40 -14.32
C GLU A 35 13.81 16.34 -15.42
N THR A 36 14.17 15.11 -15.04
CA THR A 36 14.39 13.99 -15.98
C THR A 36 13.04 13.47 -16.47
N GLU A 37 12.91 13.22 -17.77
CA GLU A 37 11.70 12.64 -18.35
C GLU A 37 11.34 11.27 -17.75
N LEU A 38 10.07 10.89 -17.85
CA LEU A 38 9.52 9.69 -17.21
C LEU A 38 10.37 8.42 -17.45
N SER A 39 10.71 8.11 -18.70
CA SER A 39 11.49 6.92 -19.06
C SER A 39 12.88 6.91 -18.43
N GLY A 40 13.58 8.05 -18.46
CA GLY A 40 14.88 8.24 -17.85
C GLY A 40 14.81 8.11 -16.32
N GLN A 41 13.79 8.69 -15.70
CA GLN A 41 13.63 8.63 -14.25
C GLN A 41 13.24 7.22 -13.77
N VAL A 42 12.44 6.48 -14.53
CA VAL A 42 12.16 5.06 -14.29
C VAL A 42 13.46 4.25 -14.31
N ALA A 43 14.32 4.45 -15.32
CA ALA A 43 15.61 3.76 -15.41
C ALA A 43 16.53 4.11 -14.24
N ASN A 44 16.61 5.40 -13.86
CA ASN A 44 17.40 5.86 -12.72
C ASN A 44 16.93 5.26 -11.40
N THR A 45 15.61 5.24 -11.17
CA THR A 45 14.98 4.69 -9.95
C THR A 45 15.24 3.20 -9.84
N ARG A 46 15.04 2.46 -10.94
CA ARG A 46 15.34 1.01 -11.02
C ARG A 46 16.81 0.72 -10.69
N ALA A 47 17.73 1.45 -11.32
CA ALA A 47 19.16 1.28 -11.09
C ALA A 47 19.57 1.64 -9.64
N ALA A 48 18.90 2.62 -9.00
CA ALA A 48 19.16 2.96 -7.60
C ALA A 48 18.76 1.82 -6.66
N LEU A 49 17.56 1.27 -6.84
CA LEU A 49 17.06 0.12 -6.08
C LEU A 49 17.97 -1.10 -6.23
N GLU A 50 18.37 -1.45 -7.46
CA GLU A 50 19.26 -2.59 -7.69
C GLU A 50 20.65 -2.40 -7.07
N ARG A 51 21.20 -1.17 -7.12
CA ARG A 51 22.48 -0.85 -6.47
C ARG A 51 22.41 -0.95 -4.94
N ALA A 52 21.25 -0.71 -4.35
CA ALA A 52 20.99 -0.89 -2.93
C ALA A 52 20.69 -2.37 -2.55
N GLY A 53 20.64 -3.28 -3.53
CA GLY A 53 20.43 -4.71 -3.29
C GLY A 53 18.97 -5.15 -3.33
N TYR A 54 18.05 -4.28 -3.73
CA TYR A 54 16.67 -4.68 -4.00
C TYR A 54 16.58 -5.47 -5.31
N THR A 55 15.67 -6.43 -5.35
CA THR A 55 15.30 -7.16 -6.56
C THR A 55 14.02 -6.56 -7.14
N ILE A 56 14.07 -6.14 -8.40
CA ILE A 56 12.89 -5.67 -9.14
C ILE A 56 12.09 -6.88 -9.59
N VAL A 57 10.86 -7.02 -9.10
CA VAL A 57 9.99 -8.18 -9.37
C VAL A 57 8.87 -7.87 -10.32
N GLY A 58 8.57 -6.59 -10.54
CA GLY A 58 7.54 -6.14 -11.47
C GLY A 58 7.74 -4.69 -11.87
N GLN A 59 7.28 -4.35 -13.06
CA GLN A 59 7.18 -2.98 -13.53
C GLN A 59 6.05 -2.91 -14.55
N TYR A 60 5.14 -1.96 -14.40
CA TYR A 60 4.06 -1.77 -15.36
C TYR A 60 3.54 -0.33 -15.34
N GLN A 61 2.71 0.02 -16.32
CA GLN A 61 2.29 1.40 -16.58
C GLN A 61 0.76 1.52 -16.47
N PRO A 62 0.24 1.84 -15.26
CA PRO A 62 -1.19 2.03 -15.04
C PRO A 62 -1.76 3.25 -15.78
N LEU A 63 -0.94 4.28 -15.99
CA LEU A 63 -1.30 5.51 -16.71
C LEU A 63 -0.24 5.85 -17.74
N GLU A 64 -0.60 6.53 -18.83
CA GLU A 64 0.40 7.02 -19.80
C GLU A 64 1.49 7.89 -19.15
N SER A 65 1.14 8.66 -18.13
CA SER A 65 2.07 9.52 -17.38
C SER A 65 2.72 8.86 -16.16
N ALA A 66 2.46 7.58 -15.85
CA ALA A 66 2.91 6.98 -14.60
C ALA A 66 3.30 5.51 -14.72
N VAL A 67 4.47 5.16 -14.19
CA VAL A 67 4.99 3.80 -14.10
C VAL A 67 5.08 3.40 -12.63
N VAL A 68 4.65 2.17 -12.32
CA VAL A 68 4.88 1.55 -11.01
C VAL A 68 6.00 0.53 -11.15
N ILE A 69 7.02 0.67 -10.30
CA ILE A 69 8.09 -0.30 -10.08
C ILE A 69 7.78 -1.03 -8.77
N VAL A 70 7.87 -2.36 -8.80
CA VAL A 70 7.73 -3.20 -7.61
C VAL A 70 9.06 -3.87 -7.30
N ALA A 71 9.52 -3.69 -6.06
CA ALA A 71 10.78 -4.23 -5.57
C ALA A 71 10.58 -5.07 -4.31
N THR A 72 11.48 -6.02 -4.07
CA THR A 72 11.56 -6.79 -2.83
C THR A 72 13.01 -6.93 -2.38
N SER A 73 13.22 -7.40 -1.15
CA SER A 73 14.53 -7.75 -0.60
C SER A 73 14.37 -8.87 0.42
N GLU A 74 15.46 -9.55 0.78
CA GLU A 74 15.41 -10.60 1.81
C GLU A 74 14.95 -10.03 3.16
N ALA A 75 15.44 -8.85 3.56
CA ALA A 75 14.97 -8.18 4.77
C ALA A 75 13.46 -7.89 4.76
N LEU A 76 12.91 -7.54 3.59
CA LEU A 76 11.47 -7.30 3.44
C LEU A 76 10.66 -8.60 3.54
N LYS A 77 11.15 -9.69 2.94
CA LYS A 77 10.53 -11.01 3.07
C LYS A 77 10.58 -11.52 4.51
N ASP A 78 11.68 -11.30 5.22
CA ASP A 78 11.81 -11.66 6.64
C ASP A 78 10.78 -10.93 7.51
N VAL A 79 10.59 -9.62 7.27
CA VAL A 79 9.54 -8.84 7.95
C VAL A 79 8.14 -9.38 7.59
N ALA A 80 7.89 -9.65 6.31
CA ALA A 80 6.61 -10.13 5.83
C ALA A 80 6.26 -11.54 6.37
N SER A 81 7.24 -12.43 6.53
CA SER A 81 7.05 -13.78 7.07
C SER A 81 6.85 -13.82 8.59
N ALA A 82 7.01 -12.70 9.30
CA ALA A 82 6.82 -12.64 10.74
C ALA A 82 5.34 -12.54 11.16
N SER A 83 4.39 -12.57 10.23
CA SER A 83 2.95 -12.43 10.54
C SER A 83 2.12 -13.23 9.56
N ASP A 84 0.99 -13.78 10.01
CA ASP A 84 0.10 -14.66 9.22
C ASP A 84 -0.27 -14.06 7.84
N ARG A 85 -0.67 -12.77 7.82
CA ARG A 85 -0.93 -12.01 6.59
C ARG A 85 0.16 -10.99 6.25
N GLY A 86 1.37 -11.16 6.80
CA GLY A 86 2.46 -10.23 6.56
C GLY A 86 2.98 -10.25 5.12
N ALA A 87 2.69 -11.31 4.37
CA ALA A 87 2.99 -11.43 2.94
C ALA A 87 2.52 -10.23 2.10
N TYR A 88 1.42 -9.56 2.43
CA TYR A 88 0.98 -8.33 1.74
C TYR A 88 1.98 -7.15 1.84
N ALA A 89 2.97 -7.24 2.72
CA ALA A 89 4.05 -6.27 2.85
C ALA A 89 5.36 -6.71 2.18
N ALA A 90 5.37 -7.85 1.47
CA ALA A 90 6.58 -8.39 0.82
C ALA A 90 7.03 -7.61 -0.42
N ALA A 91 6.23 -6.64 -0.86
CA ALA A 91 6.46 -5.82 -2.03
C ALA A 91 6.50 -4.33 -1.66
N LEU A 92 7.60 -3.66 -2.01
CA LEU A 92 7.67 -2.19 -2.04
C LEU A 92 7.09 -1.70 -3.37
N ARG A 93 6.13 -0.79 -3.29
CA ARG A 93 5.48 -0.16 -4.44
C ARG A 93 6.02 1.26 -4.60
N ILE A 94 6.64 1.53 -5.75
CA ILE A 94 7.25 2.81 -6.10
C ILE A 94 6.59 3.35 -7.38
N GLY A 95 5.99 4.53 -7.29
CA GLY A 95 5.46 5.26 -8.43
C GLY A 95 6.48 6.25 -8.98
N VAL A 96 6.62 6.29 -10.30
CA VAL A 96 7.33 7.31 -11.04
C VAL A 96 6.33 7.98 -11.96
N THR A 97 6.01 9.25 -11.71
CA THR A 97 4.88 9.94 -12.33
C THR A 97 5.29 11.28 -12.90
N GLU A 98 4.92 11.56 -14.14
CA GLU A 98 4.97 12.91 -14.69
C GLU A 98 3.79 13.74 -14.18
N ARG A 99 4.08 14.87 -13.54
CA ARG A 99 3.12 15.81 -12.96
C ARG A 99 3.68 17.23 -13.06
N ASP A 100 2.87 18.16 -13.56
CA ASP A 100 3.23 19.58 -13.70
C ASP A 100 4.57 19.82 -14.44
N GLY A 101 4.86 18.99 -15.45
CA GLY A 101 6.09 19.08 -16.25
C GLY A 101 7.36 18.57 -15.57
N LYS A 102 7.23 17.91 -14.42
CA LYS A 102 8.32 17.26 -13.68
C LYS A 102 8.01 15.79 -13.44
N THR A 103 9.03 15.02 -13.08
CA THR A 103 8.85 13.61 -12.70
C THR A 103 9.03 13.42 -11.21
N GLU A 104 7.95 13.04 -10.54
CA GLU A 104 7.93 12.67 -9.13
C GLU A 104 8.32 11.19 -8.96
N VAL A 105 9.11 10.87 -7.94
CA VAL A 105 9.27 9.51 -7.43
C VAL A 105 8.63 9.47 -6.05
N ALA A 106 7.70 8.54 -5.83
CA ALA A 106 7.06 8.36 -4.53
C ALA A 106 6.82 6.88 -4.23
N TYR A 107 6.71 6.52 -2.96
CA TYR A 107 6.48 5.14 -2.53
C TYR A 107 5.52 5.05 -1.36
N VAL A 108 4.91 3.86 -1.19
CA VAL A 108 4.10 3.57 0.00
C VAL A 108 5.02 3.58 1.22
N ASN A 109 4.66 4.35 2.24
CA ASN A 109 5.45 4.51 3.46
C ASN A 109 5.53 3.17 4.22
N PRO A 110 6.72 2.55 4.37
CA PRO A 110 6.84 1.25 5.03
C PRO A 110 6.35 1.27 6.49
N LEU A 111 6.62 2.34 7.24
CA LEU A 111 6.17 2.46 8.63
C LEU A 111 4.65 2.64 8.76
N TYR A 112 4.03 3.31 7.78
CA TYR A 112 2.57 3.38 7.71
C TYR A 112 1.99 1.98 7.47
N LEU A 113 2.56 1.25 6.50
CA LEU A 113 2.13 -0.08 6.10
C LEU A 113 2.29 -1.09 7.23
N GLN A 114 3.41 -1.06 7.96
CA GLN A 114 3.67 -1.89 9.14
C GLN A 114 2.51 -1.84 10.13
N HIS A 115 2.00 -0.64 10.41
CA HIS A 115 0.89 -0.49 11.34
C HIS A 115 -0.46 -0.82 10.71
N ALA A 116 -0.70 -0.42 9.46
CA ALA A 116 -1.95 -0.69 8.75
C ALA A 116 -2.17 -2.21 8.56
N TYR A 117 -1.11 -2.95 8.22
CA TYR A 117 -1.11 -4.40 7.99
C TYR A 117 -0.72 -5.19 9.24
N ARG A 118 -0.66 -4.51 10.38
CA ARG A 118 -0.47 -5.11 11.71
C ARG A 118 0.77 -6.00 11.84
N LEU A 119 1.80 -5.75 11.05
CA LEU A 119 3.04 -6.53 11.06
C LEU A 119 3.62 -6.61 12.48
N GLU A 120 4.18 -7.76 12.81
CA GLU A 120 4.87 -8.03 14.07
C GLU A 120 6.32 -7.58 14.04
N ALA A 121 7.00 -7.82 12.91
CA ALA A 121 8.34 -7.34 12.67
C ALA A 121 8.36 -5.84 12.30
N ASP A 122 9.48 -5.21 12.62
CA ASP A 122 9.67 -3.78 12.42
C ASP A 122 10.16 -3.45 11.00
N MET A 123 9.62 -2.38 10.40
CA MET A 123 9.98 -1.91 9.06
C MET A 123 10.94 -0.70 9.09
N GLN A 124 11.46 -0.27 10.24
CA GLN A 124 12.33 0.91 10.30
C GLN A 124 13.58 0.74 9.45
N GLY A 125 14.23 -0.44 9.50
CA GLY A 125 15.40 -0.70 8.67
C GLY A 125 15.11 -0.63 7.17
N VAL A 126 13.95 -1.13 6.73
CA VAL A 126 13.50 -1.04 5.34
C VAL A 126 13.20 0.42 4.96
N ALA A 127 12.56 1.18 5.85
CA ALA A 127 12.23 2.57 5.63
C ALA A 127 13.49 3.45 5.51
N ASP A 128 14.47 3.24 6.38
CA ASP A 128 15.73 3.98 6.39
C ASP A 128 16.55 3.70 5.12
N ASP A 129 16.63 2.42 4.71
CA ASP A 129 17.33 2.01 3.49
C ASP A 129 16.67 2.57 2.22
N LEU A 130 15.33 2.53 2.16
CA LEU A 130 14.58 3.10 1.03
C LEU A 130 14.72 4.63 0.96
N ALA A 131 14.68 5.31 2.10
CA ALA A 131 14.92 6.75 2.18
C ALA A 131 16.34 7.13 1.77
N ALA A 132 17.34 6.34 2.14
CA ALA A 132 18.73 6.54 1.69
C ALA A 132 18.89 6.27 0.18
N THR A 133 18.12 5.34 -0.38
CA THR A 133 18.22 4.92 -1.78
C THR A 133 17.52 5.88 -2.74
N LEU A 134 16.31 6.32 -2.41
CA LEU A 134 15.44 7.10 -3.30
C LEU A 134 15.20 8.54 -2.83
N GLY A 135 15.43 8.81 -1.55
CA GLY A 135 15.05 10.05 -0.89
C GLY A 135 13.77 9.91 -0.07
N ALA A 136 13.48 10.96 0.71
CA ALA A 136 12.29 11.09 1.57
C ALA A 136 12.04 12.57 1.85
N GLU A 137 11.65 13.33 0.83
CA GLU A 137 11.39 14.77 0.92
C GLU A 137 10.18 15.08 1.83
N GLU A 138 9.08 14.36 1.64
CA GLU A 138 7.84 14.62 2.35
C GLU A 138 6.99 13.36 2.52
N SER A 139 6.38 13.15 3.69
CA SER A 139 5.29 12.18 3.85
C SER A 139 3.94 12.85 3.57
N TYR A 140 3.08 12.23 2.77
CA TYR A 140 1.81 12.81 2.30
C TYR A 140 0.68 11.76 2.16
N GLY A 141 -0.52 12.22 1.76
CA GLY A 141 -1.72 11.37 1.59
C GLY A 141 -2.69 11.39 2.78
N SER A 142 -2.39 12.18 3.81
CA SER A 142 -3.33 12.56 4.88
C SER A 142 -2.88 13.88 5.50
N GLU A 143 -3.76 14.88 5.58
CA GLU A 143 -3.52 16.19 6.18
C GLU A 143 -2.94 16.04 7.59
N LYS A 144 -3.60 15.23 8.42
CA LYS A 144 -3.25 15.06 9.84
C LYS A 144 -2.43 13.82 10.13
N GLY A 145 -2.33 12.89 9.18
CA GLY A 145 -1.76 11.56 9.42
C GLY A 145 -2.50 10.78 10.52
N LEU A 146 -2.07 9.53 10.71
CA LEU A 146 -2.66 8.60 11.68
C LEU A 146 -1.60 8.08 12.63
N THR A 147 -1.99 7.86 13.89
CA THR A 147 -1.10 7.24 14.88
C THR A 147 -1.03 5.72 14.67
N ALA A 148 0.05 5.08 15.11
CA ALA A 148 0.21 3.63 15.04
C ALA A 148 -1.02 2.87 15.59
N LYS A 149 -1.55 3.34 16.72
CA LYS A 149 -2.74 2.76 17.37
C LYS A 149 -3.99 2.85 16.49
N LYS A 150 -4.18 3.96 15.77
CA LYS A 150 -5.30 4.12 14.83
C LYS A 150 -5.15 3.22 13.62
N LEU A 151 -3.93 3.10 13.07
CA LEU A 151 -3.65 2.25 11.93
C LEU A 151 -3.84 0.76 12.24
N ARG A 152 -3.33 0.27 13.37
CA ARG A 152 -3.54 -1.14 13.77
C ARG A 152 -5.01 -1.50 14.02
N LYS A 153 -5.85 -0.50 14.29
CA LYS A 153 -7.30 -0.64 14.51
C LYS A 153 -8.12 -0.04 13.37
N TYR A 154 -7.51 0.17 12.21
CA TYR A 154 -8.12 0.93 11.14
C TYR A 154 -9.43 0.26 10.68
N ASN A 155 -10.48 1.06 10.68
CA ASN A 155 -11.80 0.70 10.18
C ASN A 155 -12.46 2.01 9.73
N TYR A 156 -12.70 2.13 8.43
CA TYR A 156 -13.15 3.39 7.84
C TYR A 156 -14.60 3.72 8.23
N MET A 157 -15.51 2.75 8.15
CA MET A 157 -16.85 2.84 8.73
C MET A 157 -17.21 1.55 9.44
N ILE A 158 -18.05 1.67 10.48
CA ILE A 158 -18.70 0.53 11.12
C ILE A 158 -19.36 -0.32 10.02
N SER A 159 -19.15 -1.63 10.05
CA SER A 159 -19.56 -2.63 9.05
C SER A 159 -18.77 -2.67 7.73
N MET A 160 -17.69 -1.90 7.57
CA MET A 160 -16.73 -2.12 6.48
C MET A 160 -15.64 -3.11 6.87
N GLN A 161 -15.09 -3.77 5.85
CA GLN A 161 -13.97 -4.70 5.96
C GLN A 161 -12.74 -4.04 6.57
N LYS A 162 -11.96 -4.86 7.28
CA LYS A 162 -10.67 -4.51 7.88
C LYS A 162 -9.55 -5.34 7.24
N PHE A 163 -8.34 -5.16 7.73
CA PHE A 163 -7.19 -5.97 7.33
C PHE A 163 -7.40 -7.48 7.56
N ASP A 164 -8.13 -7.84 8.62
CA ASP A 164 -8.45 -9.21 9.01
C ASP A 164 -9.75 -9.75 8.38
N ASP A 165 -10.37 -8.99 7.48
CA ASP A 165 -11.58 -9.38 6.73
C ASP A 165 -11.29 -9.34 5.20
N PRO A 166 -10.35 -10.15 4.66
CA PRO A 166 -10.07 -10.18 3.23
C PRO A 166 -11.23 -10.81 2.44
N SER A 167 -11.24 -10.59 1.12
CA SER A 167 -12.11 -11.33 0.20
C SER A 167 -11.55 -12.74 0.02
N GLU A 168 -12.37 -13.75 0.30
CA GLU A 168 -12.04 -15.16 0.09
C GLU A 168 -12.32 -15.53 -1.37
N LEU A 169 -11.28 -15.69 -2.19
CA LEU A 169 -11.42 -15.89 -3.63
C LEU A 169 -11.63 -17.37 -4.00
N GLY A 170 -11.06 -18.28 -3.23
CA GLY A 170 -11.23 -19.72 -3.43
C GLY A 170 -10.34 -20.58 -2.53
N GLY A 171 -10.74 -21.84 -2.34
CA GLY A 171 -9.98 -22.86 -1.61
C GLY A 171 -9.64 -24.06 -2.51
N PHE A 172 -8.45 -24.63 -2.30
CA PHE A 172 -7.87 -25.67 -3.16
C PHE A 172 -7.36 -26.87 -2.36
N ASP A 173 -6.96 -27.94 -3.06
CA ASP A 173 -6.45 -29.16 -2.42
C ASP A 173 -5.01 -29.03 -1.92
N SER A 174 -4.21 -28.14 -2.52
CA SER A 174 -2.82 -27.87 -2.12
C SER A 174 -2.40 -26.45 -2.47
N PHE A 175 -1.26 -26.01 -1.91
CA PHE A 175 -0.62 -24.75 -2.27
C PHE A 175 -0.30 -24.66 -3.77
N GLU A 176 0.21 -25.73 -4.36
CA GLU A 176 0.53 -25.77 -5.79
C GLU A 176 -0.72 -25.65 -6.64
N ALA A 177 -1.83 -26.28 -6.24
CA ALA A 177 -3.10 -26.16 -6.93
C ALA A 177 -3.64 -24.72 -6.87
N ALA A 178 -3.58 -24.08 -5.69
CA ALA A 178 -3.99 -22.69 -5.50
C ALA A 178 -3.13 -21.72 -6.33
N ALA A 179 -1.80 -21.84 -6.24
CA ALA A 179 -0.87 -21.02 -7.01
C ALA A 179 -1.06 -21.22 -8.51
N SER A 180 -1.25 -22.47 -8.97
CA SER A 180 -1.48 -22.76 -10.38
C SER A 180 -2.79 -22.17 -10.89
N ALA A 181 -3.87 -22.17 -10.10
CA ALA A 181 -5.13 -21.55 -10.48
C ALA A 181 -4.97 -20.03 -10.69
N VAL A 182 -4.26 -19.34 -9.78
CA VAL A 182 -3.95 -17.91 -9.91
C VAL A 182 -3.10 -17.64 -11.16
N GLU A 183 -2.05 -18.44 -11.38
CA GLU A 183 -1.17 -18.28 -12.53
C GLU A 183 -1.87 -18.50 -13.87
N GLN A 184 -2.73 -19.51 -13.95
CA GLN A 184 -3.52 -19.80 -15.14
C GLN A 184 -4.53 -18.69 -15.42
N GLY A 185 -5.22 -18.21 -14.39
CA GLY A 185 -6.16 -17.09 -14.50
C GLY A 185 -5.49 -15.81 -15.01
N LEU A 186 -4.36 -15.43 -14.43
CA LEU A 186 -3.59 -14.25 -14.85
C LEU A 186 -2.91 -14.38 -16.22
N ALA A 187 -2.84 -15.60 -16.78
CA ALA A 187 -2.28 -15.86 -18.10
C ALA A 187 -3.33 -15.85 -19.22
N ARG A 188 -4.62 -15.64 -18.91
CA ARG A 188 -5.69 -15.61 -19.90
C ARG A 188 -5.51 -14.44 -20.89
N PRO A 189 -5.40 -14.70 -22.20
CA PRO A 189 -5.19 -13.64 -23.19
C PRO A 189 -6.40 -12.70 -23.28
N GLY A 190 -6.16 -11.40 -23.23
CA GLY A 190 -7.21 -10.39 -23.35
C GLY A 190 -8.09 -10.25 -22.11
N ASP A 191 -7.72 -10.86 -20.98
CA ASP A 191 -8.35 -10.63 -19.69
C ASP A 191 -7.99 -9.22 -19.17
N ALA A 192 -8.89 -8.60 -18.43
CA ALA A 192 -8.66 -7.29 -17.80
C ALA A 192 -7.67 -7.37 -16.63
N LEU A 193 -7.41 -8.58 -16.13
CA LEU A 193 -6.43 -8.86 -15.09
C LEU A 193 -5.15 -9.46 -15.71
N SER A 194 -4.00 -8.89 -15.35
CA SER A 194 -2.71 -9.41 -15.81
C SER A 194 -1.66 -9.43 -14.69
N ARG A 195 -0.72 -10.38 -14.77
CA ARG A 195 0.34 -10.53 -13.77
C ARG A 195 1.38 -9.41 -13.90
N VAL A 196 1.62 -8.69 -12.80
CA VAL A 196 2.75 -7.77 -12.64
C VAL A 196 3.95 -8.48 -12.04
N TYR A 197 3.74 -9.26 -10.97
CA TYR A 197 4.81 -9.98 -10.28
C TYR A 197 4.29 -11.21 -9.52
N ARG A 198 5.21 -12.08 -9.10
CA ARG A 198 5.02 -13.10 -8.06
C ARG A 198 6.19 -13.00 -7.07
N ILE A 199 5.91 -13.06 -5.77
CA ILE A 199 6.91 -13.17 -4.70
C ILE A 199 6.54 -14.39 -3.85
N ASP A 200 7.43 -15.37 -3.81
CA ASP A 200 7.32 -16.49 -2.89
C ASP A 200 7.96 -16.13 -1.54
N LEU A 201 7.25 -16.45 -0.46
CA LEU A 201 7.74 -16.30 0.91
C LEU A 201 8.05 -17.67 1.53
N PRO A 202 8.90 -17.73 2.57
CA PRO A 202 9.01 -18.92 3.41
C PRO A 202 7.64 -19.45 3.85
N GLY A 203 7.48 -20.78 3.80
CA GLY A 203 6.19 -21.44 4.00
C GLY A 203 5.40 -21.62 2.71
N GLU A 204 4.12 -21.96 2.82
CA GLU A 204 3.22 -22.10 1.67
C GLU A 204 2.52 -20.77 1.37
N GLN A 205 3.30 -19.71 1.10
CA GLN A 205 2.77 -18.37 0.81
C GLN A 205 3.36 -17.77 -0.48
N ALA A 206 2.50 -17.24 -1.34
CA ALA A 206 2.90 -16.53 -2.55
C ALA A 206 2.02 -15.29 -2.78
N LEU A 207 2.65 -14.14 -2.96
CA LEU A 207 2.00 -12.86 -3.27
C LEU A 207 2.08 -12.59 -4.78
N PHE A 208 0.94 -12.29 -5.39
CA PHE A 208 0.82 -11.94 -6.80
C PHE A 208 0.37 -10.49 -6.96
N GLY A 209 1.14 -9.69 -7.67
CA GLY A 209 0.72 -8.37 -8.11
C GLY A 209 -0.12 -8.47 -9.37
N VAL A 210 -1.30 -7.84 -9.36
CA VAL A 210 -2.28 -7.86 -10.44
C VAL A 210 -2.55 -6.46 -10.94
N ALA A 211 -2.29 -6.23 -12.23
CA ALA A 211 -2.69 -5.01 -12.92
C ALA A 211 -4.14 -5.18 -13.41
N MET A 212 -4.96 -4.15 -13.21
CA MET A 212 -6.36 -4.11 -13.65
C MET A 212 -6.56 -3.05 -14.73
N LYS A 213 -6.88 -3.48 -15.94
CA LYS A 213 -7.09 -2.58 -17.08
C LYS A 213 -8.30 -3.02 -17.86
N ALA A 214 -9.28 -2.13 -18.01
CA ALA A 214 -10.45 -2.40 -18.83
C ALA A 214 -10.03 -2.73 -20.27
N THR A 215 -10.58 -3.81 -20.81
CA THR A 215 -10.36 -4.28 -22.19
C THR A 215 -11.56 -4.00 -23.10
N GLY A 216 -12.71 -3.75 -22.50
CA GLY A 216 -13.96 -3.35 -23.13
C GLY A 216 -14.59 -2.12 -22.46
N ALA A 217 -15.82 -1.83 -22.86
CA ALA A 217 -16.58 -0.66 -22.38
C ALA A 217 -17.74 -1.04 -21.44
N SER A 218 -17.73 -2.25 -20.86
CA SER A 218 -18.71 -2.62 -19.85
C SER A 218 -18.52 -1.78 -18.58
N GLU A 219 -19.60 -1.52 -17.85
CA GLU A 219 -19.52 -0.76 -16.60
C GLU A 219 -18.65 -1.49 -15.56
N ASP A 220 -18.76 -2.82 -15.48
CA ASP A 220 -17.97 -3.64 -14.56
C ASP A 220 -16.46 -3.58 -14.85
N GLU A 221 -16.04 -3.58 -16.13
CA GLU A 221 -14.63 -3.43 -16.47
C GLU A 221 -14.10 -2.02 -16.18
N LYS A 222 -14.93 -0.99 -16.36
CA LYS A 222 -14.57 0.37 -15.96
C LYS A 222 -14.34 0.46 -14.46
N ASP A 223 -15.14 -0.22 -13.65
CA ASP A 223 -15.07 -0.14 -12.19
C ASP A 223 -13.82 -0.81 -11.60
N ILE A 224 -13.20 -1.75 -12.31
CA ILE A 224 -11.90 -2.33 -11.94
C ILE A 224 -10.70 -1.54 -12.50
N ASP A 225 -10.90 -0.70 -13.53
CA ASP A 225 -9.84 -0.01 -14.24
C ASP A 225 -9.04 0.95 -13.33
N GLU A 226 -7.72 0.78 -13.33
CA GLU A 226 -6.80 1.55 -12.48
C GLU A 226 -6.80 3.04 -12.84
N ALA A 227 -6.94 3.39 -14.13
CA ALA A 227 -7.00 4.77 -14.56
C ALA A 227 -8.31 5.44 -14.12
N PHE A 228 -9.44 4.72 -14.21
CA PHE A 228 -10.70 5.18 -13.64
C PHE A 228 -10.57 5.45 -12.13
N GLN A 229 -10.04 4.50 -11.35
CA GLN A 229 -9.84 4.68 -9.92
C GLN A 229 -8.97 5.91 -9.61
N MET A 230 -7.83 6.08 -10.29
CA MET A 230 -6.93 7.23 -10.07
C MET A 230 -7.55 8.57 -10.46
N SER A 231 -8.42 8.61 -11.49
CA SER A 231 -9.15 9.82 -11.85
C SER A 231 -10.06 10.33 -10.72
N ILE A 232 -10.47 9.44 -9.80
CA ILE A 232 -11.28 9.80 -8.64
C ILE A 232 -10.40 10.21 -7.45
N VAL A 233 -9.39 9.40 -7.10
CA VAL A 233 -8.69 9.50 -5.81
C VAL A 233 -7.34 10.22 -5.86
N ASP A 234 -6.71 10.35 -7.03
CA ASP A 234 -5.39 10.97 -7.19
C ASP A 234 -5.47 12.36 -7.86
N PHE A 235 -6.38 13.20 -7.35
CA PHE A 235 -6.72 14.50 -7.94
C PHE A 235 -5.95 15.70 -7.38
N GLU A 236 -5.31 15.58 -6.22
CA GLU A 236 -4.60 16.68 -5.56
C GLU A 236 -3.23 16.26 -5.00
N GLY A 237 -2.30 17.22 -4.93
CA GLY A 237 -0.94 17.00 -4.40
C GLY A 237 -0.11 16.05 -5.25
N HIS A 238 0.82 15.36 -4.59
CA HIS A 238 1.71 14.38 -5.22
C HIS A 238 0.96 13.11 -5.63
N SER A 239 1.45 12.46 -6.68
CA SER A 239 0.83 11.25 -7.23
C SER A 239 0.75 10.13 -6.19
N LYS A 240 -0.36 9.40 -6.17
CA LYS A 240 -0.59 8.24 -5.28
C LYS A 240 -0.57 6.92 -6.05
N ILE A 241 0.02 6.90 -7.24
CA ILE A 241 0.01 5.73 -8.14
C ILE A 241 0.68 4.49 -7.53
N ALA A 242 1.60 4.69 -6.57
CA ALA A 242 2.18 3.63 -5.76
C ALA A 242 1.14 2.83 -4.93
N TYR A 243 -0.13 3.27 -4.91
CA TYR A 243 -1.25 2.47 -4.44
C TYR A 243 -1.36 1.13 -5.18
N PHE A 244 -0.99 1.07 -6.46
CA PHE A 244 -1.06 -0.14 -7.25
C PHE A 244 0.27 -0.91 -7.31
N PRO A 245 0.29 -2.18 -7.78
CA PRO A 245 -0.83 -3.02 -8.24
C PRO A 245 -1.75 -3.47 -7.09
N TYR A 246 -2.89 -4.09 -7.40
CA TYR A 246 -3.62 -4.91 -6.43
C TYR A 246 -2.86 -6.20 -6.14
N GLU A 247 -3.19 -6.87 -5.04
CA GLU A 247 -2.50 -8.08 -4.60
C GLU A 247 -3.47 -9.24 -4.34
N ILE A 248 -3.12 -10.42 -4.84
CA ILE A 248 -3.70 -11.71 -4.45
C ILE A 248 -2.66 -12.45 -3.61
N LEU A 249 -3.09 -13.00 -2.47
CA LEU A 249 -2.27 -13.86 -1.63
C LEU A 249 -2.78 -15.30 -1.72
N VAL A 250 -1.88 -16.21 -2.10
CA VAL A 250 -2.04 -17.64 -1.86
C VAL A 250 -1.46 -17.92 -0.48
N ASN A 251 -2.29 -18.37 0.46
CA ASN A 251 -1.92 -18.70 1.84
C ASN A 251 -2.31 -20.16 2.15
N GLY A 252 -1.34 -21.06 2.07
CA GLY A 252 -1.57 -22.50 2.09
C GLY A 252 -2.48 -22.89 0.93
N THR A 253 -3.67 -23.38 1.25
CA THR A 253 -4.68 -23.79 0.27
C THR A 253 -5.71 -22.71 -0.06
N GLN A 254 -5.64 -21.56 0.59
CA GLN A 254 -6.61 -20.47 0.41
C GLN A 254 -6.04 -19.40 -0.51
N VAL A 255 -6.89 -18.83 -1.34
CA VAL A 255 -6.58 -17.66 -2.14
C VAL A 255 -7.44 -16.52 -1.65
N GLU A 256 -6.81 -15.41 -1.26
CA GLU A 256 -7.48 -14.24 -0.73
C GLU A 256 -6.92 -12.95 -1.33
N ALA A 257 -7.66 -11.85 -1.22
CA ALA A 257 -7.19 -10.51 -1.55
C ALA A 257 -7.67 -9.52 -0.49
N LEU A 258 -6.88 -8.47 -0.22
CA LEU A 258 -7.36 -7.39 0.64
C LEU A 258 -8.56 -6.70 0.00
N HIS A 259 -9.70 -6.74 0.68
CA HIS A 259 -10.93 -6.16 0.20
C HIS A 259 -10.74 -4.65 -0.10
N MET A 260 -11.16 -4.19 -1.29
CA MET A 260 -10.91 -2.80 -1.75
C MET A 260 -11.35 -1.74 -0.74
N ARG A 261 -12.52 -1.92 -0.11
CA ARG A 261 -13.02 -1.03 0.95
C ARG A 261 -12.00 -0.76 2.06
N PHE A 262 -11.26 -1.78 2.50
CA PHE A 262 -10.17 -1.59 3.45
C PHE A 262 -8.96 -0.96 2.76
N ARG A 263 -8.50 -1.56 1.65
CA ARG A 263 -7.25 -1.20 0.98
C ARG A 263 -7.23 0.25 0.49
N MET A 264 -8.29 0.70 -0.17
CA MET A 264 -8.46 2.07 -0.63
C MET A 264 -8.59 3.02 0.56
N ALA A 265 -9.45 2.72 1.53
CA ALA A 265 -9.64 3.63 2.66
C ALA A 265 -8.38 3.82 3.50
N VAL A 266 -7.55 2.79 3.68
CA VAL A 266 -6.31 2.94 4.46
C VAL A 266 -5.23 3.72 3.71
N HIS A 267 -5.24 3.73 2.37
CA HIS A 267 -4.28 4.53 1.59
C HIS A 267 -4.80 5.95 1.27
N PHE A 268 -6.11 6.17 1.35
CA PHE A 268 -6.76 7.45 1.13
C PHE A 268 -7.67 7.82 2.33
N PRO A 269 -7.10 7.96 3.54
CA PRO A 269 -7.86 8.11 4.79
C PRO A 269 -8.66 9.43 4.88
N ASP A 270 -8.30 10.41 4.06
CA ASP A 270 -8.96 11.72 4.02
C ASP A 270 -9.98 11.83 2.85
N LEU A 271 -10.16 10.75 2.07
CA LEU A 271 -11.09 10.74 0.95
C LEU A 271 -12.52 11.00 1.44
N SER A 272 -13.20 11.97 0.84
CA SER A 272 -14.58 12.28 1.21
C SER A 272 -15.54 11.16 0.80
N MET A 273 -16.66 11.01 1.51
CA MET A 273 -17.72 10.10 1.06
C MET A 273 -18.46 10.63 -0.17
N MET A 274 -18.65 11.94 -0.24
CA MET A 274 -19.42 12.62 -1.30
C MET A 274 -18.54 13.59 -2.09
N GLY A 275 -18.91 13.84 -3.34
CA GLY A 275 -18.24 14.80 -4.21
C GLY A 275 -17.76 14.18 -5.52
N ALA A 276 -17.11 14.99 -6.36
CA ALA A 276 -16.51 14.54 -7.61
C ALA A 276 -15.34 13.55 -7.38
N HIS A 277 -14.70 13.64 -6.22
CA HIS A 277 -13.55 12.85 -5.81
C HIS A 277 -13.83 12.03 -4.55
N GLY A 278 -15.09 11.61 -4.35
CA GLY A 278 -15.50 10.87 -3.17
C GLY A 278 -15.69 9.37 -3.41
N PHE A 279 -15.68 8.58 -2.33
CA PHE A 279 -15.94 7.13 -2.36
C PHE A 279 -17.23 6.74 -3.09
N THR A 280 -18.24 7.62 -3.11
CA THR A 280 -19.50 7.38 -3.87
C THR A 280 -19.28 7.15 -5.37
N LYS A 281 -18.18 7.64 -5.94
CA LYS A 281 -17.82 7.39 -7.35
C LYS A 281 -17.21 6.02 -7.59
N LEU A 282 -16.80 5.33 -6.53
CA LEU A 282 -16.20 3.99 -6.55
C LEU A 282 -17.09 2.98 -5.83
N MET A 283 -18.41 3.20 -5.69
CA MET A 283 -19.26 2.30 -4.89
C MET A 283 -19.39 0.91 -5.50
N SER A 284 -19.33 0.82 -6.82
CA SER A 284 -19.40 -0.45 -7.56
C SER A 284 -18.05 -1.16 -7.62
N SER A 285 -16.93 -0.41 -7.60
CA SER A 285 -15.57 -0.97 -7.69
C SER A 285 -15.26 -2.09 -6.69
N PRO A 286 -15.65 -2.03 -5.39
CA PRO A 286 -15.37 -3.14 -4.48
C PRO A 286 -15.99 -4.46 -4.93
N GLY A 287 -17.24 -4.44 -5.40
CA GLY A 287 -17.92 -5.65 -5.87
C GLY A 287 -17.34 -6.13 -7.20
N ALA A 288 -17.14 -5.22 -8.16
CA ALA A 288 -16.57 -5.55 -9.47
C ALA A 288 -15.15 -6.15 -9.35
N ILE A 289 -14.32 -5.61 -8.45
CA ILE A 289 -12.97 -6.15 -8.19
C ILE A 289 -13.05 -7.53 -7.54
N GLU A 290 -13.91 -7.71 -6.54
CA GLU A 290 -14.11 -9.00 -5.89
C GLU A 290 -14.58 -10.06 -6.90
N ASP A 291 -15.60 -9.75 -7.70
CA ASP A 291 -16.12 -10.63 -8.76
C ASP A 291 -15.04 -10.98 -9.80
N ALA A 292 -14.25 -10.00 -10.25
CA ALA A 292 -13.17 -10.23 -11.21
C ALA A 292 -12.06 -11.13 -10.64
N LEU A 293 -11.66 -10.91 -9.39
CA LEU A 293 -10.64 -11.72 -8.71
C LEU A 293 -11.14 -13.13 -8.37
N GLU A 294 -12.43 -13.29 -8.03
CA GLU A 294 -13.04 -14.61 -7.87
C GLU A 294 -13.11 -15.37 -9.19
N ALA A 295 -13.53 -14.71 -10.28
CA ALA A 295 -13.57 -15.29 -11.62
C ALA A 295 -12.18 -15.65 -12.17
N LEU A 296 -11.12 -15.08 -11.59
CA LEU A 296 -9.74 -15.42 -11.91
C LEU A 296 -9.38 -16.85 -11.48
N VAL A 297 -9.83 -17.25 -10.30
CA VAL A 297 -9.45 -18.52 -9.66
C VAL A 297 -10.51 -19.60 -9.77
N LYS A 298 -11.75 -19.24 -10.13
CA LYS A 298 -12.77 -20.18 -10.58
C LYS A 298 -12.35 -20.70 -11.96
N SER A 299 -12.00 -22.00 -12.03
CA SER A 299 -11.70 -22.69 -13.29
C SER A 299 -12.78 -22.39 -14.34
N PRO A 300 -12.45 -22.30 -15.64
CA PRO A 300 -13.44 -22.51 -16.69
C PRO A 300 -14.03 -23.93 -16.62
#